data_AF-F4XK73-F1
#
_entry.id   AF-F4XK73-F1
#
_cell.length_a   1.000
_cell.length_b   1.000
_cell.length_c   1.000
_cell.angle_alpha   90.00
_cell.angle_beta   90.00
_cell.angle_gamma   90.00
#
_symmetry.space_group_name_H-M   'P 1'
#
loop_
_entity.id
_entity.type
_entity.pdbx_description
1 polymer ?
#
loop_
_entity_poly.entity_id
_entity_poly.type
_entity_poly.pdbx_seq_one_letter_code
_entity_poly.pdbx_strand_id
1 'polypeptide(L)'
;MAEGKSLYGTLHIVEEGIDTGSIIGAYSVDLNKNYSYLKNLCLIYKKGAQIFLEYIDELAQGYSFPFSWDVKQDLSKRTYYRTPTYQEVNQMEDLGIQLFYYSEFCEILAYYYLEKTVETFQLV
;
A
#
# COMPACT_ATOMS: atom_id res chain seq x y z
N MET A 1 -9.61 -3.47 -12.75
CA MET A 1 -9.91 -4.58 -11.81
C MET A 1 -8.63 -5.39 -11.63
N ALA A 2 -8.26 -5.76 -10.41
CA ALA A 2 -7.06 -6.56 -10.18
C ALA A 2 -7.32 -7.99 -10.69
N GLU A 3 -6.84 -8.33 -11.88
CA GLU A 3 -6.82 -9.71 -12.40
C GLU A 3 -5.77 -10.60 -11.68
N GLY A 4 -5.20 -10.13 -10.57
CA GLY A 4 -4.11 -10.78 -9.85
C GLY A 4 -4.54 -11.49 -8.58
N LYS A 5 -3.82 -12.56 -8.23
CA LYS A 5 -3.85 -13.17 -6.88
C LYS A 5 -3.07 -12.33 -5.86
N SER A 6 -2.36 -11.29 -6.30
CA SER A 6 -1.47 -10.50 -5.46
C SER A 6 -1.55 -9.02 -5.83
N LEU A 7 -1.31 -8.18 -4.83
CA LEU A 7 -1.14 -6.74 -4.96
C LEU A 7 0.36 -6.44 -4.93
N TYR A 8 0.79 -5.44 -5.70
CA TYR A 8 2.20 -5.11 -5.87
C TYR A 8 2.46 -3.67 -5.47
N GLY A 9 3.61 -3.43 -4.86
CA GLY A 9 4.11 -2.10 -4.53
C GLY A 9 5.57 -1.96 -4.93
N THR A 10 5.98 -0.72 -5.14
CA THR A 10 7.37 -0.36 -5.45
C THR A 10 7.87 0.67 -4.46
N LEU A 11 9.18 0.66 -4.22
CA LEU A 11 9.93 1.74 -3.63
C LEU A 11 10.77 2.34 -4.76
N HIS A 12 10.72 3.65 -4.93
CA HIS A 12 11.42 4.32 -6.03
C HIS A 12 11.97 5.68 -5.58
N ILE A 13 12.94 6.16 -6.35
CA ILE A 13 13.50 7.50 -6.18
C ILE A 13 12.48 8.53 -6.67
N VAL A 14 12.40 9.68 -6.01
CA VAL A 14 11.59 10.80 -6.49
C VAL A 14 12.39 11.55 -7.55
N GLU A 15 11.91 11.52 -8.79
CA GLU A 15 12.50 12.17 -9.96
C GLU A 15 11.47 13.12 -10.61
N GLU A 16 11.78 13.69 -11.77
CA GLU A 16 10.82 14.52 -12.51
C GLU A 16 9.62 13.68 -13.00
N GLY A 17 8.42 14.14 -12.65
CA GLY A 17 7.16 13.44 -12.92
C GLY A 17 6.59 12.71 -11.70
N ILE A 18 5.33 12.28 -11.80
CA ILE A 18 4.65 11.50 -10.76
C ILE A 18 5.03 10.03 -10.96
N ASP A 19 5.46 9.30 -9.93
CA ASP A 19 5.71 7.84 -9.93
C ASP A 19 6.60 7.31 -11.09
N THR A 20 7.54 8.12 -11.59
CA THR A 20 8.41 7.80 -12.75
C THR A 20 9.83 7.39 -12.41
N GLY A 21 10.28 7.66 -11.18
CA GLY A 21 11.69 7.50 -10.85
C GLY A 21 12.14 6.05 -10.76
N SER A 22 13.45 5.87 -10.69
CA SER A 22 14.11 4.56 -10.69
C SER A 22 13.64 3.70 -9.52
N ILE A 23 13.29 2.43 -9.79
CA ILE A 23 12.73 1.50 -8.79
C ILE A 23 13.86 0.90 -7.98
N ILE A 24 13.97 1.23 -6.71
CA ILE A 24 15.00 0.66 -5.83
C ILE A 24 14.52 -0.61 -5.13
N GLY A 25 13.21 -0.86 -5.08
CA GLY A 25 12.65 -2.10 -4.53
C GLY A 25 11.24 -2.39 -5.02
N ALA A 26 10.84 -3.66 -4.99
CA ALA A 26 9.50 -4.10 -5.34
C ALA A 26 9.05 -5.22 -4.40
N TYR A 27 7.74 -5.29 -4.16
CA TYR A 27 7.16 -6.28 -3.28
C TYR A 27 5.74 -6.64 -3.68
N SER A 28 5.27 -7.75 -3.13
CA SER A 28 3.88 -8.17 -3.27
C SER A 28 3.30 -8.61 -1.94
N VAL A 29 1.98 -8.54 -1.86
CA VAL A 29 1.15 -9.16 -0.83
C VAL A 29 0.04 -9.94 -1.51
N ASP A 30 -0.38 -11.06 -0.94
CA ASP A 30 -1.50 -11.81 -1.51
C ASP A 30 -2.81 -11.06 -1.33
N LEU A 31 -3.60 -11.00 -2.40
CA LEU A 31 -4.94 -10.45 -2.39
C LEU A 31 -5.85 -11.42 -1.67
N ASN A 32 -6.44 -10.99 -0.55
CA ASN A 32 -7.47 -11.77 0.13
C ASN A 32 -8.85 -11.30 -0.32
N LYS A 33 -9.56 -12.13 -1.09
CA LYS A 33 -10.90 -11.83 -1.60
C LYS A 33 -11.97 -11.76 -0.50
N ASN A 34 -11.69 -12.28 0.69
CA ASN A 34 -12.59 -12.20 1.83
C ASN A 34 -12.38 -10.93 2.66
N TYR A 35 -11.39 -10.12 2.31
CA TYR A 35 -11.13 -8.84 2.97
C TYR A 35 -11.71 -7.70 2.14
N SER A 36 -12.10 -6.61 2.81
CA SER A 36 -12.47 -5.40 2.10
C SER A 36 -11.29 -4.82 1.31
N TYR A 37 -11.61 -3.87 0.42
CA TYR A 37 -10.60 -3.06 -0.24
C TYR A 37 -9.66 -2.40 0.77
N LEU A 38 -10.21 -1.78 1.83
CA LEU A 38 -9.43 -1.12 2.88
C LEU A 38 -8.46 -2.08 3.57
N LYS A 39 -8.89 -3.27 3.97
CA LYS A 39 -8.02 -4.20 4.68
C LYS A 39 -6.89 -4.73 3.78
N ASN A 40 -7.18 -5.04 2.52
CA ASN A 40 -6.16 -5.36 1.53
C ASN A 40 -5.18 -4.19 1.30
N LEU A 41 -5.68 -2.95 1.29
CA LEU A 41 -4.85 -1.75 1.21
C LEU A 41 -3.93 -1.62 2.43
N CYS A 42 -4.43 -1.84 3.65
CA CYS A 42 -3.60 -1.82 4.84
C CYS A 42 -2.48 -2.88 4.81
N LEU A 43 -2.71 -4.06 4.22
CA LEU A 43 -1.67 -5.08 4.05
C LEU A 43 -0.52 -4.60 3.16
N ILE A 44 -0.84 -3.97 2.02
CA ILE A 44 0.20 -3.49 1.10
C ILE A 44 1.00 -2.34 1.73
N TYR A 45 0.33 -1.41 2.42
CA TYR A 45 1.00 -0.30 3.10
C TYR A 45 1.88 -0.79 4.25
N LYS A 46 1.43 -1.78 5.03
CA LYS A 46 2.24 -2.38 6.09
C LYS A 46 3.51 -3.00 5.54
N LYS A 47 3.42 -3.77 4.45
CA LYS A 47 4.60 -4.39 3.82
C LYS A 47 5.54 -3.35 3.22
N GLY A 48 4.99 -2.31 2.59
CA GLY A 48 5.78 -1.19 2.07
C GLY A 48 6.55 -0.45 3.16
N ALA A 49 5.90 -0.16 4.30
CA ALA A 49 6.55 0.49 5.43
C ALA A 49 7.67 -0.37 6.03
N GLN A 50 7.47 -1.70 6.15
CA GLN A 50 8.51 -2.62 6.62
C GLN A 50 9.73 -2.59 5.71
N ILE A 51 9.53 -2.71 4.40
CA ILE A 51 10.62 -2.66 3.43
C ILE A 51 11.33 -1.30 3.50
N PHE A 52 10.58 -0.21 3.58
CA PHE A 52 11.18 1.12 3.69
C PHE A 52 12.09 1.25 4.92
N LEU A 53 11.68 0.70 6.07
CA LEU A 53 12.50 0.69 7.28
C LEU A 53 13.74 -0.20 7.12
N GLU A 54 13.60 -1.39 6.53
CA GLU A 54 14.74 -2.25 6.20
C GLU A 54 15.77 -1.50 5.32
N TYR A 55 15.30 -0.74 4.33
CA TYR A 55 16.17 0.10 3.50
C TYR A 55 16.88 1.20 4.29
N ILE A 56 16.20 1.87 5.22
CA ILE A 56 16.82 2.88 6.08
C ILE A 56 17.92 2.27 6.95
N ASP A 57 17.64 1.10 7.55
CA ASP A 57 18.59 0.42 8.44
C ASP A 57 19.85 -0.02 7.69
N GLU A 58 19.70 -0.47 6.44
CA GLU A 58 20.84 -0.82 5.57
C GLU A 58 21.67 0.42 5.19
N LEU A 59 21.01 1.52 4.82
CA LEU A 59 21.69 2.80 4.54
C LEU A 59 22.47 3.30 5.76
N ALA A 60 21.89 3.20 6.96
CA ALA A 60 22.52 3.61 8.20
C ALA A 60 23.78 2.79 8.54
N GLN A 61 23.84 1.54 8.10
CA GLN A 61 25.00 0.65 8.27
C GLN A 61 26.10 0.88 7.21
N GLY A 62 25.91 1.84 6.31
CA GLY A 62 26.87 2.16 5.25
C GLY A 62 26.81 1.19 4.07
N TYR A 63 25.77 0.34 3.99
CA TYR A 63 25.51 -0.41 2.77
C TYR A 63 25.08 0.57 1.68
N SER A 64 25.89 0.68 0.63
CA SER A 64 25.40 1.17 -0.64
C SER A 64 24.66 0.02 -1.30
N PHE A 65 23.34 0.11 -1.42
CA PHE A 65 22.63 -0.81 -2.27
C PHE A 65 23.28 -0.78 -3.65
N PRO A 66 23.59 -1.94 -4.25
CA PRO A 66 23.93 -1.93 -5.65
C PRO A 66 22.71 -1.33 -6.35
N PHE A 67 22.87 -0.15 -6.94
CA PHE A 67 21.98 0.41 -7.94
C PHE A 67 21.91 -0.50 -9.19
N SER A 68 22.10 -1.82 -9.06
CA SER A 68 21.70 -2.81 -10.05
C SER A 68 20.18 -2.80 -10.28
N TRP A 69 19.42 -2.09 -9.42
CA TRP A 69 18.03 -1.73 -9.63
C TRP A 69 17.80 -0.27 -10.07
N ASP A 70 18.82 0.50 -10.49
CA ASP A 70 18.60 1.72 -11.30
C ASP A 70 18.12 1.34 -12.72
N VAL A 71 17.11 0.49 -12.77
CA VAL A 71 16.36 0.17 -13.96
C VAL A 71 15.36 1.31 -14.09
N LYS A 72 15.65 2.23 -15.00
CA LYS A 72 14.67 3.21 -15.46
C LYS A 72 13.38 2.47 -15.80
N GLN A 73 12.26 2.98 -15.29
CA GLN A 73 10.97 2.41 -15.60
C GLN A 73 10.73 2.43 -17.12
N ASP A 74 10.15 1.36 -17.65
CA ASP A 74 9.67 1.33 -19.03
C ASP A 74 8.39 2.15 -19.14
N LEU A 75 8.55 3.44 -19.45
CA LEU A 75 7.45 4.40 -19.53
C LEU A 75 6.41 4.02 -20.61
N SER A 76 6.77 3.18 -21.58
CA SER A 76 5.84 2.73 -22.62
C SER A 76 4.75 1.79 -22.08
N LYS A 77 4.97 1.17 -20.92
CA LYS A 77 4.03 0.26 -20.25
C LYS A 77 3.24 0.93 -19.14
N ARG A 78 3.42 2.24 -18.97
CA ARG A 78 2.83 2.97 -17.86
C ARG A 78 1.33 3.08 -18.01
N THR A 79 0.61 2.66 -16.97
CA THR A 79 -0.80 3.01 -16.79
C THR A 79 -0.90 3.88 -15.56
N TYR A 80 -1.30 5.14 -15.74
CA TYR A 80 -1.52 6.07 -14.63
C TYR A 80 -3.01 6.27 -14.42
N TYR A 81 -3.47 6.03 -13.19
CA TYR A 81 -4.86 6.22 -12.79
C TYR A 81 -4.97 7.48 -11.95
N ARG A 82 -5.99 8.29 -12.22
CA ARG A 82 -6.35 9.43 -11.37
C ARG A 82 -7.15 8.97 -10.16
N THR A 83 -7.28 9.85 -9.17
CA THR A 83 -8.26 9.68 -8.09
C THR A 83 -9.65 9.41 -8.68
N PRO A 84 -10.34 8.34 -8.23
CA PRO A 84 -11.67 8.01 -8.73
C PRO A 84 -12.69 9.08 -8.33
N THR A 85 -13.70 9.29 -9.17
CA THR A 85 -14.88 10.07 -8.82
C THR A 85 -15.79 9.28 -7.87
N TYR A 86 -16.69 9.99 -7.17
CA TYR A 86 -17.71 9.36 -6.34
C TYR A 86 -18.56 8.33 -7.12
N GLN A 87 -18.89 8.63 -8.38
CA GLN A 87 -19.66 7.73 -9.25
C GLN A 87 -18.87 6.44 -9.57
N GLU A 88 -17.58 6.55 -9.88
CA GLU A 88 -16.69 5.40 -10.13
C GLU A 88 -16.52 4.54 -8.86
N VAL A 89 -16.53 5.15 -7.68
CA VAL A 89 -16.48 4.42 -6.40
C VAL A 89 -17.77 3.65 -6.15
N ASN A 90 -18.94 4.25 -6.35
CA ASN A 90 -20.22 3.54 -6.16
C ASN A 90 -20.37 2.34 -7.11
N GLN A 91 -19.86 2.46 -8.34
CA GLN A 91 -19.83 1.34 -9.28
C GLN A 91 -18.99 0.15 -8.79
N MET A 92 -18.05 0.35 -7.86
CA MET A 92 -17.30 -0.77 -7.27
C MET A 92 -18.16 -1.59 -6.31
N GLU A 93 -19.06 -0.96 -5.57
CA GLU A 93 -20.01 -1.67 -4.70
C GLU A 93 -20.98 -2.52 -5.53
N ASP A 94 -21.41 -2.01 -6.69
CA ASP A 94 -22.23 -2.76 -7.66
C ASP A 94 -21.52 -4.00 -8.23
N LEU A 95 -20.18 -4.00 -8.23
CA LEU A 95 -19.35 -5.15 -8.62
C LEU A 95 -19.11 -6.13 -7.46
N GLY A 96 -19.76 -5.94 -6.32
CA GLY A 96 -19.61 -6.78 -5.13
C GLY A 96 -18.28 -6.56 -4.40
N ILE A 97 -17.59 -5.45 -4.67
CA ILE A 97 -16.36 -5.09 -3.95
C ILE A 97 -16.75 -4.25 -2.75
N GLN A 98 -16.65 -4.83 -1.55
CA GLN A 98 -16.82 -4.06 -0.33
C GLN A 98 -15.63 -3.12 -0.12
N LEU A 99 -15.89 -1.81 -0.01
CA LEU A 99 -14.84 -0.81 0.24
C LEU A 99 -14.24 -0.95 1.64
N PHE A 100 -15.08 -1.11 2.65
CA PHE A 100 -14.66 -1.43 4.01
C PHE A 100 -15.75 -2.21 4.75
N TYR A 101 -15.33 -3.04 5.71
CA TYR A 101 -16.22 -3.57 6.75
C TYR A 101 -15.97 -2.82 8.05
N TYR A 102 -17.03 -2.47 8.78
CA TYR A 102 -16.91 -1.75 10.05
C TYR A 102 -16.05 -2.52 11.07
N SER A 103 -16.18 -3.85 11.13
CA SER A 103 -15.36 -4.71 11.98
C SER A 103 -13.86 -4.62 11.67
N GLU A 104 -13.50 -4.64 10.39
CA GLU A 104 -12.11 -4.49 9.96
C GLU A 104 -11.57 -3.08 10.27
N PHE A 105 -12.41 -2.05 10.12
CA PHE A 105 -12.03 -0.70 10.49
C PHE A 105 -11.73 -0.59 12.00
N CYS A 106 -12.60 -1.15 12.85
CA CYS A 106 -12.37 -1.22 14.30
C CYS A 106 -11.10 -2.04 14.63
N GLU A 107 -10.86 -3.16 13.95
CA GLU A 107 -9.64 -3.98 14.11
C GLU A 107 -8.37 -3.17 13.76
N ILE A 108 -8.39 -2.45 12.65
CA ILE A 108 -7.28 -1.58 12.21
C ILE A 108 -7.03 -0.48 13.24
N LEU A 109 -8.07 0.22 13.69
CA LEU A 109 -7.94 1.25 14.71
C LEU A 109 -7.41 0.68 16.02
N ALA A 110 -7.89 -0.49 16.44
CA ALA A 110 -7.41 -1.13 17.65
C ALA A 110 -5.93 -1.49 17.57
N TYR A 111 -5.50 -2.03 16.43
CA TYR A 111 -4.09 -2.37 16.19
C TYR A 111 -3.16 -1.14 16.24
N TYR A 112 -3.58 0.00 15.67
CA TYR A 112 -2.70 1.18 15.57
C TYR A 112 -2.87 2.22 16.71
N TYR A 113 -4.04 2.30 17.35
CA TYR A 113 -4.33 3.31 18.37
C TYR A 113 -4.51 2.73 19.78
N LEU A 114 -5.09 1.53 19.93
CA LEU A 114 -5.53 1.07 21.25
C LEU A 114 -4.44 0.39 22.10
N GLU A 115 -3.27 0.01 21.57
CA GLU A 115 -2.14 -0.37 22.45
C GLU A 115 -1.53 0.80 23.25
N LYS A 116 -1.96 2.05 23.00
CA LYS A 116 -1.56 3.22 23.81
C LYS A 116 -2.72 4.03 24.43
N THR A 117 -3.98 3.67 24.22
CA THR A 117 -5.14 4.50 24.63
C THR A 117 -6.28 3.77 25.34
N VAL A 118 -6.07 2.55 25.85
CA VAL A 118 -7.11 1.85 26.67
C VAL A 118 -7.54 2.65 27.92
N GLU A 119 -6.83 3.71 28.31
CA GLU A 119 -7.29 4.59 29.40
C GLU A 119 -8.36 5.63 29.02
N THR A 120 -8.65 5.90 27.73
CA THR A 120 -9.40 7.13 27.37
C THR A 120 -10.69 6.98 26.57
N PHE A 121 -11.17 5.77 26.28
CA PHE A 121 -12.49 5.60 25.64
C PHE A 121 -13.42 4.72 26.47
N GLN A 122 -13.96 5.31 27.54
CA GLN A 122 -15.28 4.91 28.03
C GLN A 122 -16.32 5.51 27.07
N LEU A 123 -16.89 4.65 26.23
CA LEU A 123 -18.10 4.97 25.46
C LEU A 123 -19.25 5.20 26.45
N VAL A 124 -19.75 6.44 26.47
CA VAL A 124 -21.06 6.82 27.05
C VAL A 124 -22.14 6.48 26.03
#